data_AF-A0AAV5QA09-F1
#
_entry.id   AF-A0AAV5QA09-F1
#
_cell.length_a   1.000
_cell.length_b   1.000
_cell.length_c   1.000
_cell.angle_alpha   90.00
_cell.angle_beta   90.00
_cell.angle_gamma   90.00
#
_symmetry.space_group_name_H-M   'P 1'
#
loop_
_entity.id
_entity.type
_entity.pdbx_description
1 polymer ?
#
loop_
_entity_poly.entity_id
_entity_poly.type
_entity_poly.pdbx_seq_one_letter_code
_entity_poly.pdbx_strand_id
1 'polypeptide(L)'
;MLTKSQLLSAFNKKYSPSLEDILVYYGGISTSTTTVPTATAFPTGQTLSTAGEVSIYNVKLASISFKELTLSFRHPFVEAEITKPMELVLPPTLETCESWDDVKLALIYMAKEAAISRGYSHIVLSGINYPKSPADFALIVLVFMLLYGHYNLEILYQFFTRIGLTPLLHFKPYHSYIMYGTFVIHLLEIYFFLVPLFKKYRVPTDYAIEWYLFALLDGYPTIKRFKNRVKMFEDDEKYWF
;
A
#
# COMPACT_ATOMS: atom_id res chain seq x y z
N MET A 1 -6.07 6.85 29.86
CA MET A 1 -4.97 5.87 29.95
C MET A 1 -5.34 4.65 29.13
N LEU A 2 -4.43 4.20 28.28
CA LEU A 2 -4.60 2.99 27.50
C LEU A 2 -4.50 1.76 28.41
N THR A 3 -5.35 0.75 28.19
CA THR A 3 -5.23 -0.54 28.90
C THR A 3 -4.55 -1.59 28.04
N LYS A 4 -3.96 -2.60 28.68
CA LYS A 4 -3.40 -3.78 28.02
C LYS A 4 -4.37 -4.42 27.00
N SER A 5 -5.64 -4.58 27.38
CA SER A 5 -6.64 -5.22 26.53
C SER A 5 -7.00 -4.37 25.31
N GLN A 6 -7.06 -3.04 25.48
CA GLN A 6 -7.25 -2.11 24.37
C GLN A 6 -6.08 -2.17 23.39
N LEU A 7 -4.84 -2.21 23.89
CA LEU A 7 -3.63 -2.32 23.06
C LEU A 7 -3.61 -3.64 22.26
N LEU A 8 -3.86 -4.77 22.93
CA LEU A 8 -3.94 -6.09 22.29
C LEU A 8 -5.00 -6.12 21.19
N SER A 9 -6.21 -5.63 21.49
CA SER A 9 -7.32 -5.59 20.54
C SER A 9 -7.02 -4.69 19.34
N ALA A 10 -6.45 -3.51 19.57
CA ALA A 10 -6.08 -2.57 18.51
C ALA A 10 -5.04 -3.17 17.54
N PHE A 11 -3.97 -3.77 18.07
CA PHE A 11 -2.92 -4.38 17.25
C PHE A 11 -3.41 -5.59 16.46
N ASN A 12 -4.20 -6.46 17.08
CA ASN A 12 -4.76 -7.63 16.39
C ASN A 12 -5.78 -7.26 15.31
N LYS A 13 -6.54 -6.18 15.50
CA LYS A 13 -7.58 -5.77 14.54
C LYS A 13 -7.05 -4.92 13.39
N LYS A 14 -6.16 -3.96 13.68
CA LYS A 14 -5.78 -2.91 12.73
C LYS A 14 -4.32 -3.02 12.25
N TYR A 15 -3.43 -3.59 13.06
CA TYR A 15 -1.99 -3.63 12.79
C TYR A 15 -1.46 -5.05 12.56
N SER A 16 -2.31 -5.98 12.11
CA SER A 16 -1.88 -7.35 11.80
C SER A 16 -0.67 -7.41 10.85
N PRO A 17 -0.58 -6.60 9.77
CA PRO A 17 0.61 -6.58 8.91
C PRO A 17 1.88 -6.12 9.63
N SER A 18 1.75 -5.20 10.58
CA SER A 18 2.89 -4.75 11.41
C SER A 18 3.38 -5.84 12.35
N LEU A 19 2.46 -6.65 12.90
CA LEU A 19 2.83 -7.81 13.74
C LEU A 19 3.59 -8.87 12.92
N GLU A 20 3.22 -9.07 11.66
CA GLU A 20 3.97 -9.92 10.75
C GLU A 20 5.39 -9.37 10.51
N ASP A 21 5.52 -8.07 10.24
CA ASP A 21 6.84 -7.43 10.06
C ASP A 21 7.73 -7.66 11.29
N ILE A 22 7.19 -7.39 12.48
CA ILE A 22 7.91 -7.59 13.76
C ILE A 22 8.34 -9.04 13.93
N LEU A 23 7.46 -9.99 13.65
CA LEU A 23 7.74 -11.42 13.76
C LEU A 23 8.85 -11.87 12.80
N VAL A 24 8.83 -11.36 11.57
CA VAL A 24 9.84 -11.69 10.55
C VAL A 24 11.19 -11.10 10.95
N TYR A 25 11.21 -9.83 11.31
CA TYR A 25 12.45 -9.10 11.58
C TYR A 25 13.08 -9.48 12.92
N TYR A 26 12.35 -9.37 14.04
CA TYR A 26 12.89 -9.67 15.37
C TYR A 26 12.77 -11.15 15.74
N GLY A 27 11.74 -11.84 15.25
CA GLY A 27 11.54 -13.27 15.52
C GLY A 27 12.42 -14.19 14.67
N GLY A 28 13.09 -13.66 13.65
CA GLY A 28 13.96 -14.40 12.73
C GLY A 28 13.21 -15.41 11.87
N ILE A 29 11.91 -15.18 11.64
CA ILE A 29 11.08 -16.08 10.84
C ILE A 29 11.16 -15.68 9.38
N SER A 30 11.77 -16.52 8.55
CA SER A 30 11.82 -16.29 7.10
C SER A 30 10.42 -16.46 6.50
N THR A 31 9.84 -15.36 6.01
CA THR A 31 8.69 -15.40 5.11
C THR A 31 9.14 -15.12 3.69
N SER A 32 8.52 -15.79 2.72
CA SER A 32 8.93 -15.81 1.33
C SER A 32 8.83 -14.47 0.59
N THR A 33 8.26 -13.45 1.20
CA THR A 33 8.10 -12.11 0.61
C THR A 33 9.40 -11.28 0.55
N THR A 34 10.52 -11.82 1.03
CA THR A 34 11.79 -11.09 1.12
C THR A 34 12.72 -11.50 -0.02
N THR A 35 12.44 -11.04 -1.25
CA THR A 35 13.49 -10.94 -2.27
C THR A 35 14.41 -9.77 -1.88
N VAL A 36 15.33 -10.01 -0.96
CA VAL A 36 16.55 -9.19 -0.86
C VAL A 36 17.54 -9.80 -1.84
N PRO A 37 17.92 -9.10 -2.93
CA PRO A 37 18.98 -9.57 -3.80
C PRO A 37 20.32 -9.31 -3.09
N THR A 38 20.74 -10.23 -2.22
CA THR A 38 22.16 -10.30 -1.85
C THR A 38 22.87 -11.06 -2.96
N ALA A 39 23.28 -10.32 -3.99
CA ALA A 39 24.19 -10.83 -5.01
C ALA A 39 25.53 -11.16 -4.35
N THR A 40 25.77 -12.42 -4.05
CA THR A 40 27.12 -12.98 -4.02
C THR A 40 27.15 -14.14 -5.00
N ALA A 41 27.84 -13.91 -6.12
CA ALA A 41 28.03 -14.88 -7.18
C ALA A 41 28.91 -16.03 -6.67
N PHE A 42 28.41 -17.26 -6.77
CA PHE A 42 29.25 -18.46 -6.87
C PHE A 42 28.68 -19.40 -7.94
N PRO A 43 29.52 -19.98 -8.81
CA PRO A 43 29.08 -20.81 -9.91
C PRO A 43 29.18 -22.29 -9.51
N THR A 44 28.06 -22.97 -9.27
CA THR A 44 28.01 -24.42 -9.54
C THR A 44 26.57 -24.89 -9.70
N GLY A 45 26.29 -25.46 -10.87
CA GLY A 45 24.98 -25.97 -11.26
C GLY A 45 24.56 -27.20 -10.49
N GLN A 46 23.95 -26.98 -9.32
CA GLN A 46 22.97 -27.90 -8.73
C GLN A 46 21.71 -27.10 -8.45
N THR A 47 20.67 -27.33 -9.26
CA THR A 47 19.31 -26.92 -8.93
C THR A 47 18.87 -27.75 -7.73
N LEU A 48 19.08 -27.19 -6.54
CA LEU A 48 18.44 -27.64 -5.32
C LEU A 48 16.92 -27.45 -5.52
N SER A 49 16.15 -28.51 -5.30
CA SER A 49 14.70 -28.46 -5.26
C SER A 49 14.26 -27.27 -4.41
N THR A 50 13.55 -26.32 -5.03
CA THR A 50 12.85 -25.22 -4.34
C THR A 50 12.01 -25.82 -3.23
N ALA A 51 12.51 -25.72 -1.98
CA ALA A 51 11.73 -26.03 -0.80
C ALA A 51 10.41 -25.23 -0.92
N GLY A 52 9.29 -25.94 -0.82
CA GLY A 52 7.97 -25.35 -0.90
C GLY A 52 7.91 -24.13 0.00
N GLU A 53 7.52 -23.02 -0.63
CA GLU A 53 7.39 -21.70 -0.03
C GLU A 53 6.45 -21.75 1.18
N VAL A 54 6.96 -21.51 2.39
CA VAL A 54 6.14 -21.63 3.60
C VAL A 54 5.74 -20.27 4.13
N SER A 55 4.51 -19.87 3.84
CA SER A 55 3.91 -18.64 4.36
C SER A 55 3.29 -18.90 5.75
N ILE A 56 3.73 -18.17 6.76
CA ILE A 56 3.00 -18.09 8.05
C ILE A 56 1.69 -17.33 7.86
N TYR A 57 0.70 -17.60 8.70
CA TYR A 57 -0.59 -16.91 8.65
C TYR A 57 -1.19 -16.73 10.04
N ASN A 58 -2.22 -15.87 10.13
CA ASN A 58 -2.95 -15.58 11.36
C ASN A 58 -2.06 -15.09 12.52
N VAL A 59 -1.12 -14.18 12.20
CA VAL A 59 -0.20 -13.59 13.19
C VAL A 59 -0.99 -12.68 14.14
N LYS A 60 -0.85 -12.91 15.44
CA LYS A 60 -1.52 -12.18 16.52
C LYS A 60 -0.56 -11.83 17.64
N LEU A 61 -0.83 -10.72 18.31
CA LEU A 61 -0.24 -10.37 19.59
C LEU A 61 -0.99 -11.14 20.68
N ALA A 62 -0.37 -12.19 21.21
CA ALA A 62 -0.96 -13.10 22.18
C ALA A 62 -0.86 -12.55 23.61
N SER A 63 0.29 -12.00 23.96
CA SER A 63 0.51 -11.36 25.26
C SER A 63 1.50 -10.22 25.14
N ILE A 64 1.42 -9.27 26.08
CA ILE A 64 2.35 -8.16 26.18
C ILE A 64 2.54 -7.73 27.64
N SER A 65 3.76 -7.35 27.95
CA SER A 65 4.26 -6.86 29.23
C SER A 65 5.15 -5.63 29.00
N PHE A 66 5.69 -5.03 30.05
CA PHE A 66 6.55 -3.84 29.92
C PHE A 66 7.94 -4.10 29.34
N LYS A 67 8.37 -5.37 29.24
CA LYS A 67 9.70 -5.75 28.72
C LYS A 67 9.64 -6.77 27.58
N GLU A 68 8.51 -7.45 27.44
CA GLU A 68 8.38 -8.62 26.59
C GLU A 68 7.04 -8.60 25.88
N LEU A 69 7.03 -9.16 24.68
CA LEU A 69 5.82 -9.40 23.91
C LEU A 69 5.85 -10.84 23.39
N THR A 70 4.69 -11.45 23.24
CA THR A 70 4.57 -12.78 22.65
C THR A 70 3.64 -12.69 21.45
N LEU A 71 4.16 -13.07 20.28
CA LEU A 71 3.36 -13.23 19.08
C LEU A 71 2.97 -14.69 18.93
N SER A 72 1.75 -14.93 18.44
CA SER A 72 1.30 -16.24 18.02
C SER A 72 1.03 -16.25 16.52
N PHE A 73 1.30 -17.38 15.87
CA PHE A 73 1.10 -17.54 14.43
C PHE A 73 0.87 -19.02 14.09
N ARG A 74 0.35 -19.27 12.90
CA ARG A 74 0.19 -20.62 12.37
C ARG A 74 1.15 -20.88 11.23
N HIS A 75 1.63 -22.11 11.17
CA HIS A 75 2.51 -22.60 10.13
C HIS A 75 1.79 -23.73 9.38
N PRO A 76 1.82 -23.79 8.04
CA PRO A 76 1.10 -24.81 7.26
C PRO A 76 1.40 -26.25 7.66
N PHE A 77 2.62 -26.52 8.16
CA PHE A 77 3.06 -27.86 8.56
C PHE A 77 2.91 -28.15 10.06
N VAL A 78 2.37 -27.22 10.84
CA VAL A 78 2.16 -27.38 12.28
C VAL A 78 0.71 -27.06 12.59
N GLU A 79 -0.06 -28.07 13.02
CA GLU A 79 -1.48 -27.88 13.35
C GLU A 79 -1.68 -26.97 14.57
N ALA A 80 -0.72 -26.98 15.49
CA ALA A 80 -0.72 -26.15 16.68
C ALA A 80 -0.32 -24.69 16.39
N GLU A 81 -0.91 -23.77 17.14
CA GLU A 81 -0.51 -22.37 17.13
C GLU A 81 0.85 -22.22 17.83
N ILE A 82 1.81 -21.61 17.12
CA ILE A 82 3.18 -21.42 17.60
C ILE A 82 3.24 -20.05 18.29
N THR A 83 3.80 -20.00 19.49
CA THR A 83 4.06 -18.76 20.23
C THR A 83 5.54 -18.44 20.26
N LYS A 84 5.90 -17.19 19.94
CA LYS A 84 7.26 -16.68 19.96
C LYS A 84 7.36 -15.51 20.95
N PRO A 85 7.96 -15.70 22.14
CA PRO A 85 8.30 -14.60 23.03
C PRO A 85 9.49 -13.82 22.48
N MET A 86 9.47 -12.50 22.64
CA MET A 86 10.51 -11.58 22.18
C MET A 86 10.64 -10.42 23.17
N GLU A 87 11.83 -9.86 23.27
CA GLU A 87 12.07 -8.64 24.04
C GLU A 87 11.51 -7.43 23.31
N LEU A 88 10.98 -6.48 24.07
CA LEU A 88 10.45 -5.23 23.56
C LEU A 88 11.63 -4.29 23.27
N VAL A 89 11.78 -3.89 22.00
CA VAL A 89 12.82 -2.95 21.59
C VAL A 89 12.29 -1.53 21.74
N LEU A 90 12.97 -0.74 22.56
CA LEU A 90 12.56 0.61 22.91
C LEU A 90 13.11 1.65 21.91
N PRO A 91 12.35 2.72 21.62
CA PRO A 91 12.90 3.84 20.86
C PRO A 91 13.99 4.54 21.67
N PRO A 92 14.94 5.25 21.03
CA PRO A 92 16.03 5.95 21.71
C PRO A 92 15.60 6.98 22.76
N THR A 93 14.33 7.41 22.71
CA THR A 93 13.74 8.38 23.63
C THR A 93 13.25 7.76 24.94
N LEU A 94 13.25 6.42 25.06
CA LEU A 94 12.74 5.69 26.22
C LEU A 94 13.80 4.71 26.74
N GLU A 95 14.13 4.77 28.03
CA GLU A 95 15.01 3.80 28.68
C GLU A 95 14.26 2.59 29.22
N THR A 96 13.03 2.79 29.73
CA THR A 96 12.14 1.73 30.21
C THR A 96 10.68 2.07 29.90
N CYS A 97 9.81 1.04 29.86
CA CYS A 97 8.37 1.25 29.79
C CYS A 97 7.78 1.25 31.20
N GLU A 98 7.23 2.39 31.63
CA GLU A 98 6.53 2.54 32.91
C GLU A 98 5.00 2.54 32.73
N SER A 99 4.54 2.82 31.50
CA SER A 99 3.13 2.90 31.14
C SER A 99 2.79 2.07 29.90
N TRP A 100 1.49 1.80 29.71
CA TRP A 100 1.00 1.18 28.47
C TRP A 100 1.15 2.08 27.23
N ASP A 101 1.26 3.39 27.44
CA ASP A 101 1.55 4.34 26.36
C ASP A 101 3.02 4.22 25.89
N ASP A 102 3.96 3.90 26.80
CA ASP A 102 5.35 3.61 26.44
C ASP A 102 5.49 2.29 25.68
N VAL A 103 4.81 1.23 26.15
CA VAL A 103 4.77 -0.07 25.44
C VAL A 103 4.25 0.10 24.03
N LYS A 104 3.21 0.90 23.90
CA LYS A 104 2.61 1.27 22.62
C LYS A 104 3.63 1.98 21.73
N LEU A 105 4.36 2.97 22.24
CA LEU A 105 5.42 3.65 21.48
C LEU A 105 6.52 2.69 21.03
N ALA A 106 6.92 1.74 21.88
CA ALA A 106 7.88 0.70 21.54
C ALA A 106 7.38 -0.24 20.43
N LEU A 107 6.13 -0.71 20.50
CA LEU A 107 5.54 -1.51 19.42
C LEU A 107 5.48 -0.77 18.09
N ILE A 108 5.13 0.52 18.13
CA ILE A 108 5.12 1.39 16.95
C ILE A 108 6.52 1.51 16.36
N TYR A 109 7.52 1.71 17.21
CA TYR A 109 8.92 1.79 16.82
C TYR A 109 9.38 0.50 16.14
N MET A 110 9.15 -0.65 16.79
CA MET A 110 9.45 -1.97 16.24
C MET A 110 8.75 -2.21 14.89
N ALA A 111 7.48 -1.84 14.77
CA ALA A 111 6.73 -1.95 13.52
C ALA A 111 7.33 -1.10 12.40
N LYS A 112 7.75 0.14 12.70
CA LYS A 112 8.39 1.03 11.73
C LYS A 112 9.72 0.47 11.25
N GLU A 113 10.58 0.06 12.17
CA GLU A 113 11.90 -0.49 11.85
C GLU A 113 11.78 -1.77 11.02
N ALA A 114 10.91 -2.70 11.44
CA ALA A 114 10.68 -3.96 10.76
C ALA A 114 10.03 -3.79 9.38
N ALA A 115 9.10 -2.85 9.20
CA ALA A 115 8.52 -2.58 7.90
C ALA A 115 9.57 -2.01 6.92
N ILE A 116 10.41 -1.07 7.40
CA ILE A 116 11.46 -0.44 6.60
C ILE A 116 12.49 -1.47 6.14
N SER A 117 12.91 -2.39 7.03
CA SER A 117 13.87 -3.44 6.68
C SER A 117 13.35 -4.41 5.61
N ARG A 118 12.02 -4.56 5.50
CA ARG A 118 11.34 -5.34 4.46
C ARG A 118 10.99 -4.52 3.20
N GLY A 119 11.35 -3.23 3.14
CA GLY A 119 11.02 -2.35 2.00
C GLY A 119 9.56 -1.89 1.96
N TYR A 120 8.80 -2.07 3.05
CA TYR A 120 7.42 -1.64 3.19
C TYR A 120 7.30 -0.37 4.05
N SER A 121 6.16 0.28 3.95
CA SER A 121 5.70 1.23 4.95
C SER A 121 4.94 0.49 6.04
N HIS A 122 5.09 0.92 7.28
CA HIS A 122 4.26 0.50 8.41
C HIS A 122 2.78 0.90 8.23
N ILE A 123 2.49 1.84 7.33
CA ILE A 123 1.16 2.31 7.00
C ILE A 123 0.52 1.35 6.00
N VAL A 124 -0.66 0.85 6.35
CA VAL A 124 -1.56 0.12 5.46
C VAL A 124 -2.61 1.11 4.97
N LEU A 125 -2.56 1.48 3.70
CA LEU A 125 -3.49 2.45 3.15
C LEU A 125 -4.79 1.76 2.75
N SER A 126 -5.86 2.05 3.47
CA SER A 126 -7.23 1.64 3.14
C SER A 126 -8.05 2.82 2.65
N GLY A 127 -9.04 2.54 1.79
CA GLY A 127 -9.94 3.53 1.21
C GLY A 127 -9.33 4.41 0.12
N ILE A 128 -10.17 5.28 -0.43
CA ILE A 128 -9.85 6.13 -1.58
C ILE A 128 -10.12 7.61 -1.29
N ASN A 129 -9.35 8.48 -1.93
CA ASN A 129 -9.66 9.90 -2.05
C ASN A 129 -10.25 10.16 -3.43
N TYR A 130 -11.58 10.36 -3.47
CA TYR A 130 -12.29 10.72 -4.68
C TYR A 130 -11.87 12.10 -5.21
N PRO A 131 -12.03 12.35 -6.53
CA PRO A 131 -11.96 13.67 -7.14
C PRO A 131 -12.80 14.69 -6.35
N LYS A 132 -12.24 15.88 -6.10
CA LYS A 132 -12.94 16.95 -5.34
C LYS A 132 -12.91 18.29 -6.05
N SER A 133 -11.89 18.54 -6.87
CA SER A 133 -11.77 19.83 -7.54
C SER A 133 -12.52 19.83 -8.88
N PRO A 134 -13.07 20.98 -9.32
CA PRO A 134 -13.64 21.10 -10.65
C PRO A 134 -12.67 20.69 -11.77
N ALA A 135 -11.37 20.90 -11.55
CA ALA A 135 -10.33 20.48 -12.49
C ALA A 135 -10.23 18.94 -12.61
N ASP A 136 -10.34 18.21 -11.50
CA ASP A 136 -10.35 16.74 -11.54
C ASP A 136 -11.56 16.22 -12.35
N PHE A 137 -12.75 16.78 -12.08
CA PHE A 137 -13.95 16.41 -12.80
C PHE A 137 -13.89 16.79 -14.29
N ALA A 138 -13.34 17.96 -14.62
CA ALA A 138 -13.13 18.36 -16.01
C ALA A 138 -12.22 17.37 -16.75
N LEU A 139 -11.14 16.90 -16.11
CA LEU A 139 -10.23 15.93 -16.72
C LEU A 139 -10.92 14.57 -16.96
N ILE A 140 -11.70 14.09 -15.99
CA ILE A 140 -12.50 12.86 -16.15
C ILE A 140 -13.49 13.01 -17.31
N VAL A 141 -14.19 14.16 -17.40
CA VAL A 141 -15.09 14.46 -18.52
C VAL A 141 -14.33 14.44 -19.84
N LEU A 142 -13.15 15.04 -19.92
CA LEU A 142 -12.33 15.03 -21.14
C LEU A 142 -11.96 13.61 -21.58
N VAL A 143 -11.59 12.73 -20.65
CA VAL A 143 -11.28 11.32 -20.96
C VAL A 143 -12.53 10.58 -21.45
N PHE A 144 -13.70 10.81 -20.83
CA PHE A 144 -14.96 10.26 -21.35
C PHE A 144 -15.34 10.85 -22.72
N MET A 145 -15.01 12.11 -22.99
CA MET A 145 -15.23 12.71 -24.31
C MET A 145 -14.33 12.09 -25.38
N LEU A 146 -13.08 11.72 -25.05
CA LEU A 146 -12.22 10.96 -25.96
C LEU A 146 -12.80 9.57 -26.25
N LEU A 147 -13.29 8.87 -25.23
CA LEU A 147 -13.96 7.59 -25.41
C LEU A 147 -15.22 7.71 -26.27
N TYR A 148 -16.07 8.70 -25.98
CA TYR A 148 -17.29 8.94 -26.73
C TYR A 148 -17.01 9.33 -28.19
N GLY A 149 -16.03 10.22 -28.40
CA GLY A 149 -15.63 10.70 -29.73
C GLY A 149 -15.01 9.62 -30.60
N HIS A 150 -14.40 8.59 -30.02
CA HIS A 150 -13.94 7.43 -30.77
C HIS A 150 -15.07 6.70 -31.51
N TYR A 151 -16.24 6.59 -30.87
CA TYR A 151 -17.42 5.94 -31.47
C TYR A 151 -18.35 6.92 -32.21
N ASN A 152 -18.39 8.18 -31.79
CA ASN A 152 -19.34 9.19 -32.26
C ASN A 152 -18.64 10.49 -32.71
N LEU A 153 -17.60 10.35 -33.53
CA LEU A 153 -16.69 11.45 -33.89
C LEU A 153 -17.42 12.67 -34.46
N GLU A 154 -18.30 12.48 -35.44
CA GLU A 154 -19.01 13.58 -36.09
C GLU A 154 -19.89 14.36 -35.11
N ILE A 155 -20.60 13.66 -34.21
CA ILE A 155 -21.48 14.27 -33.22
C ILE A 155 -20.67 15.14 -32.25
N LEU A 156 -19.54 14.61 -31.76
CA LEU A 156 -18.68 15.32 -30.81
C LEU A 156 -18.10 16.60 -31.42
N TYR A 157 -17.58 16.53 -32.65
CA TYR A 157 -16.97 17.70 -33.28
C TYR A 157 -17.99 18.73 -33.77
N GLN A 158 -19.20 18.30 -34.17
CA GLN A 158 -20.30 19.24 -34.40
C GLN A 158 -20.69 19.97 -33.12
N PHE A 159 -20.72 19.27 -31.98
CA PHE A 159 -20.93 19.90 -30.67
C PHE A 159 -19.86 20.96 -30.41
N PHE A 160 -18.57 20.66 -30.60
CA PHE A 160 -17.48 21.63 -30.47
C PHE A 160 -17.67 22.87 -31.36
N THR A 161 -18.09 22.69 -32.62
CA THR A 161 -18.41 23.82 -33.50
C THR A 161 -19.55 24.68 -32.94
N ARG A 162 -20.63 24.07 -32.44
CA ARG A 162 -21.80 24.77 -31.89
C ARG A 162 -21.47 25.61 -30.66
N ILE A 163 -20.59 25.11 -29.79
CA ILE A 163 -20.18 25.83 -28.56
C ILE A 163 -18.97 26.76 -28.78
N GLY A 164 -18.56 27.00 -30.03
CA GLY A 164 -17.48 27.93 -30.35
C GLY A 164 -16.06 27.40 -30.12
N LEU A 165 -15.88 26.10 -29.86
CA LEU A 165 -14.57 25.46 -29.72
C LEU A 165 -13.99 25.03 -31.08
N THR A 166 -14.04 25.95 -32.05
CA THR A 166 -13.58 25.67 -33.43
C THR A 166 -12.11 25.28 -33.55
N PRO A 167 -11.16 25.76 -32.70
CA PRO A 167 -9.78 25.30 -32.78
C PRO A 167 -9.62 23.79 -32.56
N LEU A 168 -10.53 23.15 -31.82
CA LEU A 168 -10.43 21.71 -31.55
C LEU A 168 -10.60 20.86 -32.81
N LEU A 169 -11.24 21.37 -33.87
CA LEU A 169 -11.45 20.63 -35.12
C LEU A 169 -10.13 20.19 -35.79
N HIS A 170 -9.02 20.89 -35.54
CA HIS A 170 -7.70 20.50 -36.03
C HIS A 170 -7.26 19.13 -35.49
N PHE A 171 -7.77 18.71 -34.33
CA PHE A 171 -7.47 17.41 -33.73
C PHE A 171 -8.37 16.28 -34.24
N LYS A 172 -9.42 16.57 -35.03
CA LYS A 172 -10.37 15.56 -35.52
C LYS A 172 -9.69 14.37 -36.22
N PRO A 173 -8.71 14.55 -37.12
CA PRO A 173 -8.02 13.43 -37.75
C PRO A 173 -7.19 12.59 -36.77
N TYR A 174 -6.82 13.18 -35.64
CA TYR A 174 -5.93 12.57 -34.64
C TYR A 174 -6.67 12.01 -33.43
N HIS A 175 -7.99 12.11 -33.36
CA HIS A 175 -8.78 11.81 -32.16
C HIS A 175 -8.48 10.43 -31.56
N SER A 176 -8.51 9.38 -32.39
CA SER A 176 -8.22 8.02 -31.93
C SER A 176 -6.78 7.86 -31.44
N TYR A 177 -5.81 8.50 -32.09
CA TYR A 177 -4.41 8.49 -31.64
C TYR A 177 -4.24 9.20 -30.30
N ILE A 178 -4.94 10.32 -30.09
CA ILE A 178 -4.96 11.02 -28.80
C ILE A 178 -5.55 10.11 -27.73
N MET A 179 -6.70 9.47 -27.99
CA MET A 179 -7.32 8.54 -27.05
C MET A 179 -6.38 7.39 -26.67
N TYR A 180 -5.81 6.68 -27.65
CA TYR A 180 -4.88 5.58 -27.38
C TYR A 180 -3.62 6.06 -26.66
N GLY A 181 -3.08 7.22 -27.05
CA GLY A 181 -1.94 7.85 -26.39
C GLY A 181 -2.22 8.15 -24.91
N THR A 182 -3.40 8.71 -24.59
CA THR A 182 -3.84 8.94 -23.22
C THR A 182 -3.92 7.64 -22.42
N PHE A 183 -4.52 6.58 -22.97
CA PHE A 183 -4.57 5.28 -22.28
C PHE A 183 -3.19 4.68 -22.03
N VAL A 184 -2.29 4.74 -23.02
CA VAL A 184 -0.91 4.27 -22.85
C VAL A 184 -0.21 5.06 -21.76
N ILE A 185 -0.33 6.38 -21.75
CA ILE A 185 0.27 7.23 -20.70
C ILE A 185 -0.28 6.85 -19.32
N HIS A 186 -1.60 6.71 -19.17
CA HIS A 186 -2.20 6.33 -17.89
C HIS A 186 -1.74 4.94 -17.42
N LEU A 187 -1.61 3.97 -18.33
CA LEU A 187 -1.07 2.64 -18.00
C LEU A 187 0.39 2.71 -17.54
N LEU A 188 1.21 3.54 -18.20
CA LEU A 188 2.60 3.76 -17.78
C LEU A 188 2.64 4.44 -16.41
N GLU A 189 1.79 5.43 -16.15
CA GLU A 189 1.70 6.09 -14.85
C GLU A 189 1.31 5.10 -13.74
N ILE A 190 0.33 4.24 -14.01
CA ILE A 190 -0.07 3.16 -13.10
C ILE A 190 1.12 2.24 -12.82
N TYR A 191 1.81 1.77 -13.86
CA TYR A 191 2.90 0.81 -13.72
C TYR A 191 4.12 1.40 -12.98
N PHE A 192 4.55 2.61 -13.35
CA PHE A 192 5.78 3.20 -12.80
C PHE A 192 5.58 3.90 -11.46
N PHE A 193 4.38 4.43 -11.17
CA PHE A 193 4.15 5.17 -9.93
C PHE A 193 3.19 4.45 -8.99
N LEU A 194 2.03 4.01 -9.47
CA LEU A 194 0.98 3.52 -8.59
C LEU A 194 1.24 2.10 -8.06
N VAL A 195 1.71 1.18 -8.91
CA VAL A 195 2.04 -0.20 -8.51
C VAL A 195 3.12 -0.25 -7.42
N PRO A 196 4.27 0.46 -7.53
CA PRO A 196 5.25 0.51 -6.45
C PRO A 196 4.69 1.08 -5.16
N LEU A 197 3.81 2.10 -5.26
CA LEU A 197 3.14 2.68 -4.09
C LEU A 197 2.19 1.68 -3.43
N PHE A 198 1.42 0.90 -4.18
CA PHE A 198 0.54 -0.12 -3.60
C PHE A 198 1.30 -1.18 -2.85
N LYS A 199 2.42 -1.64 -3.41
CA LYS A 199 3.31 -2.58 -2.72
C LYS A 199 3.86 -1.96 -1.44
N LYS A 200 4.43 -0.75 -1.54
CA LYS A 200 5.01 -0.05 -0.39
C LYS A 200 3.99 0.17 0.75
N TYR A 201 2.77 0.59 0.42
CA TYR A 201 1.73 0.93 1.41
C TYR A 201 0.70 -0.19 1.61
N ARG A 202 1.00 -1.41 1.14
CA ARG A 202 0.22 -2.64 1.35
C ARG A 202 -1.28 -2.47 1.13
N VAL A 203 -1.64 -1.83 0.02
CA VAL A 203 -3.03 -1.48 -0.31
C VAL A 203 -3.83 -2.76 -0.55
N PRO A 204 -4.93 -3.01 0.19
CA PRO A 204 -5.81 -4.15 -0.08
C PRO A 204 -6.35 -4.14 -1.50
N THR A 205 -6.52 -5.32 -2.11
CA THR A 205 -6.92 -5.47 -3.51
C THR A 205 -8.19 -4.71 -3.86
N ASP A 206 -9.19 -4.71 -2.98
CA ASP A 206 -10.46 -4.00 -3.21
C ASP A 206 -10.24 -2.49 -3.43
N TYR A 207 -9.41 -1.87 -2.59
CA TYR A 207 -9.06 -0.46 -2.74
C TYR A 207 -8.10 -0.23 -3.91
N ALA A 208 -7.19 -1.16 -4.17
CA ALA A 208 -6.27 -1.07 -5.30
C ALA A 208 -7.01 -1.00 -6.64
N ILE A 209 -8.09 -1.78 -6.81
CA ILE A 209 -8.95 -1.74 -7.99
C ILE A 209 -9.55 -0.35 -8.18
N GLU A 210 -10.13 0.24 -7.14
CA GLU A 210 -10.70 1.60 -7.23
C GLU A 210 -9.63 2.62 -7.65
N TRP A 211 -8.45 2.56 -7.03
CA TRP A 211 -7.34 3.44 -7.39
C TRP A 211 -6.86 3.24 -8.83
N TYR A 212 -6.82 2.00 -9.35
CA TYR A 212 -6.49 1.74 -10.76
C TYR A 212 -7.54 2.33 -11.70
N LEU A 213 -8.84 2.19 -11.38
CA LEU A 213 -9.91 2.76 -12.18
C LEU A 213 -9.80 4.29 -12.27
N PHE A 214 -9.57 4.97 -11.13
CA PHE A 214 -9.39 6.42 -11.15
C PHE A 214 -8.11 6.85 -11.87
N ALA A 215 -7.00 6.12 -11.72
CA ALA A 215 -5.78 6.41 -12.46
C ALA A 215 -5.95 6.23 -13.97
N LEU A 216 -6.83 5.31 -14.40
CA LEU A 216 -7.18 5.17 -15.81
C LEU A 216 -8.07 6.33 -16.31
N LEU A 217 -8.91 6.89 -15.45
CA LEU A 217 -9.82 7.99 -15.78
C LEU A 217 -9.15 9.36 -15.74
N ASP A 218 -8.19 9.58 -14.85
CA ASP A 218 -7.59 10.90 -14.66
C ASP A 218 -6.06 10.95 -14.60
N GLY A 219 -5.36 9.81 -14.63
CA GLY A 219 -3.90 9.74 -14.69
C GLY A 219 -3.20 10.19 -13.42
N TYR A 220 -2.15 11.01 -13.58
CA TYR A 220 -1.31 11.52 -12.50
C TYR A 220 -2.03 12.20 -11.32
N PRO A 221 -3.12 12.99 -11.51
CA PRO A 221 -3.99 13.44 -10.44
C PRO A 221 -4.35 12.37 -9.39
N THR A 222 -4.67 11.14 -9.80
CA THR A 222 -4.91 10.03 -8.87
C THR A 222 -3.69 9.74 -8.00
N ILE A 223 -2.48 9.71 -8.58
CA ILE A 223 -1.23 9.47 -7.83
C ILE A 223 -1.00 10.60 -6.81
N LYS A 224 -1.31 11.85 -7.18
CA LYS A 224 -1.22 12.99 -6.25
C LYS A 224 -2.21 12.84 -5.08
N ARG A 225 -3.45 12.41 -5.35
CA ARG A 225 -4.45 12.13 -4.30
C ARG A 225 -4.01 10.99 -3.39
N PHE A 226 -3.37 9.95 -3.95
CA PHE A 226 -2.79 8.84 -3.18
C PHE A 226 -1.71 9.35 -2.22
N LYS A 227 -0.72 10.10 -2.72
CA LYS A 227 0.36 10.68 -1.91
C LYS A 227 -0.16 11.61 -0.83
N ASN A 228 -1.16 12.44 -1.14
CA ASN A 228 -1.80 13.30 -0.15
C ASN A 228 -2.50 12.48 0.94
N ARG A 229 -3.15 11.36 0.57
CA ARG A 229 -3.77 10.46 1.53
C ARG A 229 -2.72 9.86 2.46
N VAL A 230 -1.63 9.34 1.90
CA VAL A 230 -0.49 8.82 2.67
C VAL A 230 0.03 9.85 3.67
N LYS A 231 0.26 11.09 3.22
CA LYS A 231 0.75 12.16 4.09
C LYS A 231 -0.17 12.41 5.29
N MET A 232 -1.49 12.33 5.11
CA MET A 232 -2.44 12.44 6.23
C MET A 232 -2.25 11.33 7.28
N PHE A 233 -1.84 10.13 6.87
CA PHE A 233 -1.53 9.03 7.80
C PHE A 233 -0.14 9.16 8.44
N GLU A 234 0.82 9.78 7.75
CA GLU A 234 2.17 10.02 8.29
C GLU A 234 2.17 11.14 9.34
N ASP A 235 1.38 12.20 9.12
CA ASP A 235 1.34 13.38 9.99
C ASP A 235 0.48 13.17 11.25
N ASP A 236 -0.45 12.22 11.24
CA ASP A 236 -1.41 12.04 12.34
C ASP A 236 -1.04 10.82 13.21
N GLU A 237 -0.49 11.10 14.39
CA GLU A 237 -0.21 10.11 15.44
C GLU A 237 -1.43 9.27 15.82
N LYS A 238 -2.64 9.80 15.58
CA LYS A 238 -3.91 9.10 15.81
C LYS A 238 -4.11 7.93 14.87
N TYR A 239 -3.45 7.82 13.72
CA TYR A 239 -3.62 6.63 12.87
C TYR A 239 -2.93 5.39 13.41
N TRP A 240 -2.12 5.54 14.45
CA TRP A 240 -1.72 4.44 15.32
C TRP A 240 -2.82 4.01 16.31
N PHE A 241 -3.98 4.70 16.36
CA PHE A 241 -5.17 4.39 17.18
C PHE A 241 -6.49 4.58 16.40
#